data_AF-A0A2H0XXB6-F1
#
_entry.id   AF-A0A2H0XXB6-F1
#
_cell.length_a   1.000
_cell.length_b   1.000
_cell.length_c   1.000
_cell.angle_alpha   90.00
_cell.angle_beta   90.00
_cell.angle_gamma   90.00
#
_symmetry.space_group_name_H-M   'P 1'
#
loop_
_entity.id
_entity.type
_entity.pdbx_description
1 polymer ?
#
loop_
_entity_poly.entity_id
_entity_poly.type
_entity_poly.pdbx_seq_one_letter_code
_entity_poly.pdbx_strand_id
1 'polypeptide(L)'
;MELGAFTPLFRQHTAWDTRRKEPWTFGVDVKNAVHDFLNLRYRLLPFLYNEFYSASLNGWPVMRPVFFNFQDDPECYRTEIQDQFMLDDNLLVAPVLSETDEFKRLYLPEGDWYDLNQQRFYSGKQWILQTVPLKQIPYFLHAGGFLPMQAVQQYVGEKPITETEMLIYPAGESSYTLYEDDGASYEYEKGVYALTKYTCQATTDAWKILVSREKSSFKPPRQNYLFKVISQRPPVGVSVGSSPLPLVKAADDLNRQAEGVYYSTTDQMILIKTPDRRDFEIKIQY
;
A
#
# COMPACT_ATOMS: atom_id res chain seq x y z
N MET A 1 -0.19 6.24 19.03
CA MET A 1 -0.69 4.98 18.43
C MET A 1 -0.58 5.00 16.92
N GLU A 2 -0.84 6.14 16.29
CA GLU A 2 -0.75 6.35 14.84
C GLU A 2 0.60 5.91 14.25
N LEU A 3 1.74 6.41 14.77
CA LEU A 3 3.08 5.95 14.35
C LEU A 3 3.21 4.43 14.45
N GLY A 4 2.74 3.86 15.58
CA GLY A 4 2.78 2.43 15.86
C GLY A 4 2.12 1.60 14.76
N ALA A 5 1.08 2.10 14.09
CA ALA A 5 0.39 1.41 13.01
C ALA A 5 1.30 1.11 11.80
N PHE A 6 2.41 1.85 11.65
CA PHE A 6 3.41 1.66 10.59
C PHE A 6 4.72 1.02 11.10
N THR A 7 4.82 0.71 12.40
CA THR A 7 5.99 0.02 12.96
C THR A 7 5.91 -1.50 12.78
N PRO A 8 7.03 -2.25 12.75
CA PRO A 8 7.01 -3.68 12.53
C PRO A 8 6.21 -4.40 13.62
N LEU A 9 6.47 -4.07 14.89
CA LEU A 9 5.77 -4.62 16.06
C LEU A 9 4.92 -3.54 16.72
N PHE A 10 3.65 -3.49 16.34
CA PHE A 10 2.71 -2.53 16.92
C PHE A 10 2.17 -3.02 18.26
N ARG A 11 2.68 -2.46 19.36
CA ARG A 11 2.26 -2.80 20.73
C ARG A 11 2.02 -1.56 21.57
N GLN A 12 0.94 -1.57 22.35
CA GLN A 12 0.76 -0.67 23.50
C GLN A 12 1.13 -1.39 24.78
N HIS A 13 1.81 -0.70 25.70
CA HIS A 13 2.15 -1.24 27.01
C HIS A 13 2.25 -0.11 28.04
N THR A 14 2.13 -0.46 29.33
CA THR A 14 2.21 0.50 30.43
C THR A 14 2.73 -0.20 31.68
N ALA A 15 3.38 0.57 32.57
CA ALA A 15 3.91 0.05 33.81
C ALA A 15 2.79 -0.35 34.78
N TRP A 16 3.13 -1.17 35.79
CA TRP A 16 2.23 -1.46 36.91
C TRP A 16 1.71 -0.16 37.55
N ASP A 17 0.44 -0.16 37.96
CA ASP A 17 -0.23 0.95 38.64
C ASP A 17 -0.30 2.27 37.84
N THR A 18 -0.28 2.17 36.50
CA THR A 18 -0.52 3.32 35.62
C THR A 18 -1.84 3.19 34.88
N ARG A 19 -2.34 4.30 34.33
CA ARG A 19 -3.56 4.32 33.51
C ARG A 19 -3.46 3.25 32.42
N ARG A 20 -4.50 2.43 32.31
CA ARG A 20 -4.59 1.42 31.25
C ARG A 20 -4.52 2.08 29.86
N LYS A 21 -3.99 1.35 28.88
CA LYS A 21 -3.67 1.91 27.55
C LYS A 21 -4.60 1.44 26.43
N GLU A 22 -5.69 0.77 26.77
CA GLU A 22 -6.67 0.40 25.76
C GLU A 22 -7.33 1.68 25.18
N PRO A 23 -7.63 1.72 23.88
CA PRO A 23 -8.00 2.98 23.21
C PRO A 23 -9.24 3.66 23.78
N TRP A 24 -10.22 2.88 24.25
CA TRP A 24 -11.46 3.40 24.84
C TRP A 24 -11.25 4.15 26.16
N THR A 25 -10.10 3.98 26.81
CA THR A 25 -9.81 4.71 28.05
C THR A 25 -9.57 6.19 27.80
N PHE A 26 -9.27 6.62 26.56
CA PHE A 26 -8.91 8.00 26.18
C PHE A 26 -10.07 8.80 25.55
N GLY A 27 -11.31 8.33 25.69
CA GLY A 27 -12.49 8.98 25.12
C GLY A 27 -12.78 8.56 23.67
N VAL A 28 -13.93 8.96 23.16
CA VAL A 28 -14.46 8.48 21.88
C VAL A 28 -13.62 8.93 20.69
N ASP A 29 -13.06 10.14 20.74
CA ASP A 29 -12.24 10.69 19.65
C ASP A 29 -10.96 9.91 19.42
N VAL A 30 -10.23 9.60 20.49
CA VAL A 30 -9.02 8.79 20.44
C VAL A 30 -9.36 7.35 20.06
N LYS A 31 -10.44 6.79 20.62
CA LYS A 31 -10.90 5.44 20.26
C LYS A 31 -11.15 5.31 18.76
N ASN A 32 -11.87 6.26 18.16
CA ASN A 32 -12.19 6.23 16.74
C ASN A 32 -10.94 6.42 15.88
N ALA A 33 -10.07 7.37 16.23
CA ALA A 33 -8.80 7.57 15.52
C ALA A 33 -7.95 6.29 15.51
N VAL A 34 -7.79 5.66 16.68
CA VAL A 34 -7.02 4.42 16.81
C VAL A 34 -7.67 3.28 16.02
N HIS A 35 -9.00 3.18 16.03
CA HIS A 35 -9.73 2.21 15.23
C HIS A 35 -9.44 2.38 13.73
N ASP A 36 -9.40 3.61 13.22
CA ASP A 36 -9.13 3.88 11.81
C ASP A 36 -7.68 3.54 11.43
N PHE A 37 -6.71 3.83 12.29
CA PHE A 37 -5.31 3.41 12.09
C PHE A 37 -5.10 1.90 12.22
N LEU A 38 -5.84 1.23 13.11
CA LEU A 38 -5.85 -0.23 13.17
C LEU A 38 -6.39 -0.80 11.87
N ASN A 39 -7.51 -0.28 11.35
CA ASN A 39 -8.06 -0.69 10.07
C ASN A 39 -7.06 -0.47 8.93
N LEU A 40 -6.39 0.69 8.88
CA LEU A 40 -5.35 0.95 7.89
C LEU A 40 -4.21 -0.09 7.97
N ARG A 41 -3.68 -0.35 9.17
CA ARG A 41 -2.64 -1.38 9.35
C ARG A 41 -3.12 -2.75 8.89
N TYR A 42 -4.35 -3.15 9.25
CA TYR A 42 -4.91 -4.44 8.87
C TYR A 42 -5.13 -4.57 7.36
N ARG A 43 -5.47 -3.47 6.68
CA ARG A 43 -5.49 -3.42 5.21
C ARG A 43 -4.09 -3.60 4.63
N LEU A 44 -3.06 -3.00 5.25
CA LEU A 44 -1.66 -3.04 4.81
C LEU A 44 -0.90 -4.32 5.20
N LEU A 45 -1.54 -5.32 5.82
CA LEU A 45 -0.85 -6.54 6.23
C LEU A 45 -0.12 -7.27 5.10
N PRO A 46 -0.65 -7.41 3.87
CA PRO A 46 0.09 -8.03 2.77
C PRO A 46 1.40 -7.29 2.47
N PHE A 47 1.36 -5.96 2.46
CA PHE A 47 2.54 -5.11 2.23
C PHE A 47 3.55 -5.24 3.37
N LEU A 48 3.10 -5.13 4.63
CA LEU A 48 3.98 -5.26 5.79
C LEU A 48 4.60 -6.67 5.90
N TYR A 49 3.85 -7.71 5.56
CA TYR A 49 4.34 -9.09 5.56
C TYR A 49 5.42 -9.30 4.50
N ASN A 50 5.27 -8.65 3.34
CA ASN A 50 6.30 -8.65 2.29
C ASN A 50 7.61 -8.00 2.77
N GLU A 51 7.54 -6.95 3.59
CA GLU A 51 8.74 -6.34 4.19
C GLU A 51 9.44 -7.27 5.19
N PHE A 52 8.68 -8.08 5.95
CA PHE A 52 9.28 -9.12 6.80
C PHE A 52 9.94 -10.23 5.96
N TYR A 53 9.34 -10.61 4.84
CA TYR A 53 9.96 -11.53 3.90
C TYR A 53 11.26 -10.95 3.33
N SER A 54 11.24 -9.70 2.86
CA SER A 54 12.45 -8.98 2.42
C SER A 54 13.53 -9.01 3.49
N ALA A 55 13.19 -8.58 4.72
CA ALA A 55 14.10 -8.59 5.86
C ALA A 55 14.70 -9.98 6.15
N SER A 56 13.92 -11.06 5.98
CA SER A 56 14.40 -12.44 6.18
C SER A 56 15.44 -12.87 5.13
N LEU A 57 15.38 -12.31 3.92
CA LEU A 57 16.29 -12.64 2.83
C LEU A 57 17.59 -11.82 2.86
N ASN A 58 17.49 -10.52 3.12
CA ASN A 58 18.58 -9.56 2.93
C ASN A 58 19.01 -8.85 4.21
N GLY A 59 18.30 -9.03 5.32
CA GLY A 59 18.58 -8.36 6.59
C GLY A 59 18.23 -6.87 6.62
N TRP A 60 17.50 -6.35 5.61
CA TRP A 60 17.08 -4.95 5.58
C TRP A 60 16.03 -4.67 6.66
N PRO A 61 16.03 -3.46 7.22
CA PRO A 61 15.02 -3.10 8.21
C PRO A 61 13.67 -2.90 7.52
N VAL A 62 12.59 -3.35 8.18
CA VAL A 62 11.22 -3.13 7.70
C VAL A 62 10.87 -1.64 7.64
N MET A 63 11.28 -0.87 8.66
CA MET A 63 11.27 0.60 8.62
C MET A 63 12.65 1.10 8.25
N ARG A 64 12.77 1.76 7.10
CA ARG A 64 14.05 2.22 6.57
C ARG A 64 14.18 3.73 6.77
N PRO A 65 15.33 4.24 7.23
CA PRO A 65 15.57 5.68 7.18
C PRO A 65 15.61 6.14 5.72
N VAL A 66 15.16 7.35 5.42
CA VAL A 66 14.96 7.80 4.03
C VAL A 66 16.24 7.72 3.18
N PHE A 67 17.40 8.04 3.75
CA PHE A 67 18.70 7.92 3.05
C PHE A 67 19.01 6.49 2.58
N PHE A 68 18.39 5.46 3.16
CA PHE A 68 18.62 4.07 2.76
C PHE A 68 18.21 3.85 1.30
N ASN A 69 17.09 4.45 0.89
CA ASN A 69 16.54 4.38 -0.46
C ASN A 69 17.14 5.47 -1.38
N PHE A 70 17.55 6.61 -0.83
CA PHE A 70 18.02 7.78 -1.58
C PHE A 70 19.44 8.19 -1.14
N GLN A 71 20.41 7.32 -1.39
CA GLN A 71 21.78 7.46 -0.88
C GLN A 71 22.55 8.64 -1.46
N ASP A 72 22.22 9.03 -2.70
CA ASP A 72 22.86 10.14 -3.42
C ASP A 72 22.20 11.50 -3.14
N ASP A 73 21.12 11.53 -2.35
CA ASP A 73 20.41 12.75 -2.00
C ASP A 73 20.90 13.29 -0.64
N PRO A 74 21.68 14.38 -0.61
CA PRO A 74 22.24 14.91 0.63
C PRO A 74 21.17 15.45 1.60
N GLU A 75 19.98 15.83 1.10
CA GLU A 75 18.90 16.26 2.00
C GLU A 75 18.45 15.08 2.87
N CYS A 76 18.45 13.84 2.35
CA CYS A 76 18.00 12.63 3.04
C CYS A 76 18.80 12.28 4.32
N TYR A 77 19.97 12.89 4.53
CA TYR A 77 20.83 12.69 5.72
C TYR A 77 20.57 13.72 6.82
N ARG A 78 19.70 14.71 6.58
CA ARG A 78 19.41 15.79 7.53
C ARG A 78 18.67 15.28 8.76
N THR A 79 18.94 15.90 9.89
CA THR A 79 18.29 15.57 11.17
C THR A 79 16.78 15.78 11.09
N GLU A 80 16.32 16.77 10.34
CA GLU A 80 14.90 17.08 10.15
C GLU A 80 14.11 15.98 9.42
N ILE A 81 14.78 15.05 8.75
CA ILE A 81 14.17 13.91 8.04
C ILE A 81 14.05 12.68 8.93
N GLN A 82 14.61 12.68 10.14
CA GLN A 82 14.54 11.53 11.06
C GLN A 82 13.10 11.24 11.54
N ASP A 83 12.18 12.20 11.39
CA ASP A 83 10.76 12.05 11.71
C ASP A 83 9.91 11.60 10.51
N GLN A 84 10.54 11.01 9.49
CA GLN A 84 9.89 10.32 8.38
C GLN A 84 10.74 9.10 7.98
N PHE A 85 10.09 8.09 7.42
CA PHE A 85 10.74 6.84 7.07
C PHE A 85 10.08 6.20 5.86
N MET A 86 10.82 5.29 5.22
CA MET A 86 10.33 4.46 4.14
C MET A 86 9.87 3.10 4.69
N LEU A 87 8.79 2.59 4.12
CA LEU A 87 8.45 1.18 4.12
C LEU A 87 8.56 0.71 2.67
N ASP A 88 9.26 -0.39 2.43
CA ASP A 88 9.66 -0.78 1.07
C ASP A 88 10.44 0.35 0.34
N ASP A 89 10.51 0.27 -0.98
CA ASP A 89 11.06 1.32 -1.84
C ASP A 89 10.07 2.45 -2.12
N ASN A 90 8.79 2.23 -1.86
CA ASN A 90 7.73 3.02 -2.48
C ASN A 90 6.81 3.77 -1.51
N LEU A 91 6.86 3.52 -0.20
CA LEU A 91 5.92 4.14 0.76
C LEU A 91 6.66 5.01 1.77
N LEU A 92 6.50 6.32 1.65
CA LEU A 92 7.01 7.29 2.62
C LEU A 92 5.96 7.57 3.68
N VAL A 93 6.34 7.52 4.96
CA VAL A 93 5.46 7.81 6.10
C VAL A 93 6.08 8.92 6.93
N ALA A 94 5.32 9.97 7.23
CA ALA A 94 5.81 11.14 7.96
C ALA A 94 4.91 11.48 9.16
N PRO A 95 5.06 10.78 10.31
CA PRO A 95 4.23 10.99 11.49
C PRO A 95 4.29 12.42 12.05
N VAL A 96 3.18 12.87 12.61
CA VAL A 96 3.11 14.09 13.43
C VAL A 96 3.43 13.72 14.87
N LEU A 97 4.48 14.32 15.43
CA LEU A 97 5.04 13.95 16.74
C LEU A 97 4.89 15.05 17.80
N SER A 98 4.42 16.24 17.40
CA SER A 98 4.16 17.37 18.30
C SER A 98 2.65 17.57 18.46
N GLU A 99 2.21 17.83 19.69
CA GLU A 99 0.79 17.92 20.07
C GLU A 99 0.08 19.15 19.50
N THR A 100 0.83 20.18 19.09
CA THR A 100 0.29 21.47 18.60
C THR A 100 0.40 21.65 17.09
N ASP A 101 0.94 20.66 16.38
CA ASP A 101 1.22 20.79 14.96
C ASP A 101 -0.05 20.59 14.14
N GLU A 102 -0.53 21.67 13.52
CA GLU A 102 -1.55 21.61 12.46
C GLU A 102 -0.92 21.39 11.07
N PHE A 103 0.42 21.47 11.01
CA PHE A 103 1.20 21.33 9.80
C PHE A 103 2.42 20.48 10.06
N LYS A 104 2.75 19.59 9.12
CA LYS A 104 3.99 18.84 9.08
C LYS A 104 4.84 19.34 7.92
N ARG A 105 6.02 19.85 8.24
CA ARG A 105 7.07 20.04 7.23
C ARG A 105 7.76 18.70 7.01
N LEU A 106 7.85 18.26 5.76
CA LEU A 106 8.48 16.99 5.37
C LEU A 106 9.18 17.14 4.02
N TYR A 107 10.14 16.27 3.75
CA TYR A 107 10.88 16.26 2.49
C TYR A 107 10.40 15.09 1.61
N LEU A 108 10.14 15.37 0.34
CA LEU A 108 9.90 14.35 -0.67
C LEU A 108 11.18 14.19 -1.51
N PRO A 109 11.86 13.03 -1.44
CA PRO A 109 13.04 12.73 -2.27
C PRO A 109 12.74 12.65 -3.77
N GLU A 110 13.74 12.30 -4.56
CA GLU A 110 13.62 12.15 -6.02
C GLU A 110 12.45 11.27 -6.49
N GLY A 111 11.81 11.70 -7.59
CA GLY A 111 10.67 11.03 -8.23
C GLY A 111 9.36 11.78 -8.02
N ASP A 112 8.25 11.19 -8.45
CA ASP A 112 6.92 11.75 -8.21
C ASP A 112 6.22 10.98 -7.08
N TRP A 113 5.38 11.69 -6.31
CA TRP A 113 4.76 11.19 -5.10
C TRP A 113 3.26 11.47 -5.13
N TYR A 114 2.47 10.50 -4.69
CA TYR A 114 1.04 10.60 -4.53
C TYR A 114 0.66 10.55 -3.05
N ASP A 115 0.07 11.63 -2.57
CA ASP A 115 -0.48 11.75 -1.21
C ASP A 115 -1.72 10.88 -1.07
N LEU A 116 -1.62 9.82 -0.27
CA LEU A 116 -2.70 8.84 -0.08
C LEU A 116 -3.81 9.35 0.84
N ASN A 117 -3.58 10.47 1.54
CA ASN A 117 -4.56 11.12 2.40
C ASN A 117 -5.41 12.13 1.63
N GLN A 118 -4.76 12.99 0.84
CA GLN A 118 -5.40 14.12 0.15
C GLN A 118 -5.61 13.90 -1.35
N GLN A 119 -5.12 12.77 -1.90
CA GLN A 119 -5.20 12.44 -3.32
C GLN A 119 -4.52 13.50 -4.21
N ARG A 120 -3.33 13.97 -3.78
CA ARG A 120 -2.57 15.03 -4.46
C ARG A 120 -1.26 14.51 -5.02
N PHE A 121 -0.87 15.04 -6.17
CA PHE A 121 0.42 14.76 -6.80
C PHE A 121 1.46 15.80 -6.40
N TYR A 122 2.68 15.34 -6.14
CA TYR A 122 3.85 16.15 -5.83
C TYR A 122 5.04 15.66 -6.63
N SER A 123 5.83 16.57 -7.19
CA SER A 123 7.17 16.23 -7.65
C SER A 123 8.14 16.16 -6.47
N GLY A 124 9.23 15.43 -6.64
CA GLY A 124 10.24 15.20 -5.61
C GLY A 124 11.26 16.33 -5.47
N LYS A 125 12.32 16.03 -4.72
CA LYS A 125 13.42 16.93 -4.37
C LYS A 125 12.97 18.26 -3.75
N GLN A 126 11.92 18.20 -2.92
CA GLN A 126 11.36 19.40 -2.31
C GLN A 126 10.87 19.19 -0.89
N TRP A 127 10.96 20.26 -0.11
CA TRP A 127 10.29 20.37 1.18
C TRP A 127 8.86 20.85 0.96
N ILE A 128 7.90 20.13 1.53
CA ILE A 128 6.49 20.53 1.52
C ILE A 128 6.01 20.85 2.94
N LEU A 129 4.96 21.66 3.02
CA LEU A 129 4.22 21.90 4.25
C LEU A 129 2.83 21.28 4.10
N GLN A 130 2.63 20.16 4.76
CA GLN A 130 1.38 19.40 4.71
C GLN A 130 0.46 19.85 5.84
N THR A 131 -0.77 20.25 5.56
CA THR A 131 -1.80 20.42 6.60
C THR A 131 -2.17 19.05 7.14
N VAL A 132 -2.08 18.85 8.45
CA VAL A 132 -2.40 17.58 9.10
C VAL A 132 -3.44 17.82 10.19
N PRO A 133 -4.72 17.52 9.93
CA PRO A 133 -5.72 17.57 10.98
C PRO A 133 -5.38 16.54 12.06
N LEU A 134 -5.82 16.78 13.29
CA LEU A 134 -5.84 15.78 14.37
C LEU A 134 -6.39 14.46 13.78
N LYS A 135 -5.67 13.35 13.97
CA LYS A 135 -6.01 11.98 13.53
C LYS A 135 -5.56 11.60 12.11
N GLN A 136 -4.50 12.20 11.58
CA GLN A 136 -3.95 11.83 10.28
C GLN A 136 -2.41 11.73 10.33
N ILE A 137 -1.86 10.70 9.70
CA ILE A 137 -0.44 10.63 9.35
C ILE A 137 -0.35 10.85 7.86
N PRO A 138 0.47 11.79 7.38
CA PRO A 138 0.87 11.87 5.98
C PRO A 138 1.62 10.61 5.54
N TYR A 139 1.15 9.97 4.48
CA TYR A 139 1.88 8.91 3.79
C TYR A 139 1.70 9.01 2.27
N PHE A 140 2.78 8.72 1.55
CA PHE A 140 2.91 9.00 0.12
C PHE A 140 3.40 7.76 -0.62
N LEU A 141 2.75 7.45 -1.74
CA LEU A 141 3.18 6.41 -2.66
C LEU A 141 4.08 7.03 -3.73
N HIS A 142 5.28 6.48 -3.89
CA HIS A 142 6.22 6.84 -4.96
C HIS A 142 5.71 6.34 -6.32
N ALA A 143 6.02 7.08 -7.38
CA ALA A 143 5.69 6.71 -8.75
C ALA A 143 6.41 5.42 -9.18
N GLY A 144 5.66 4.45 -9.70
CA GLY A 144 6.10 3.07 -9.90
C GLY A 144 5.76 2.15 -8.73
N GLY A 145 5.21 2.70 -7.64
CA GLY A 145 4.88 1.97 -6.44
C GLY A 145 3.64 1.07 -6.55
N PHE A 146 3.71 -0.06 -5.85
CA PHE A 146 2.62 -1.00 -5.65
C PHE A 146 2.33 -1.11 -4.16
N LEU A 147 1.06 -1.12 -3.79
CA LEU A 147 0.62 -1.23 -2.40
C LEU A 147 -0.46 -2.32 -2.31
N PRO A 148 -0.08 -3.58 -2.03
CA PRO A 148 -1.04 -4.64 -1.82
C PRO A 148 -1.79 -4.44 -0.51
N MET A 149 -3.10 -4.62 -0.59
CA MET A 149 -4.02 -4.45 0.52
C MET A 149 -5.02 -5.60 0.57
N GLN A 150 -5.67 -5.72 1.73
CA GLN A 150 -6.74 -6.68 1.95
C GLN A 150 -7.92 -6.06 2.70
N ALA A 151 -9.03 -6.79 2.76
CA ALA A 151 -10.16 -6.40 3.60
C ALA A 151 -9.77 -6.43 5.10
N VAL A 152 -10.35 -5.50 5.86
CA VAL A 152 -10.15 -5.42 7.32
C VAL A 152 -10.66 -6.69 8.00
N GLN A 153 -9.89 -7.18 8.97
CA GLN A 153 -10.23 -8.28 9.86
C GLN A 153 -9.92 -7.89 11.31
N GLN A 154 -10.58 -8.53 12.27
CA GLN A 154 -10.35 -8.30 13.70
C GLN A 154 -9.04 -8.93 14.19
N TYR A 155 -8.58 -9.99 13.51
CA TYR A 155 -7.30 -10.65 13.72
C TYR A 155 -6.86 -11.35 12.44
N VAL A 156 -5.57 -11.64 12.31
CA VAL A 156 -5.01 -12.37 11.16
C VAL A 156 -5.62 -13.77 11.09
N GLY A 157 -6.21 -14.12 9.95
CA GLY A 157 -6.83 -15.43 9.75
C GLY A 157 -8.29 -15.52 10.22
N GLU A 158 -8.96 -14.40 10.53
CA GLU A 158 -10.40 -14.39 10.84
C GLU A 158 -11.22 -14.96 9.67
N LYS A 159 -10.86 -14.56 8.45
CA LYS A 159 -11.53 -15.01 7.21
C LYS A 159 -10.49 -15.30 6.13
N PRO A 160 -10.77 -16.22 5.19
CA PRO A 160 -9.94 -16.39 4.02
C PRO A 160 -9.83 -15.08 3.22
N ILE A 161 -8.62 -14.72 2.80
CA ILE A 161 -8.38 -13.57 1.92
C ILE A 161 -8.62 -14.02 0.47
N THR A 162 -9.85 -13.88 0.00
CA THR A 162 -10.27 -14.32 -1.35
C THR A 162 -10.10 -13.24 -2.42
N GLU A 163 -9.80 -12.00 -2.03
CA GLU A 163 -9.55 -10.89 -2.94
C GLU A 163 -8.29 -10.13 -2.49
N THR A 164 -7.34 -9.93 -3.42
CA THR A 164 -6.20 -9.04 -3.21
C THR A 164 -6.50 -7.69 -3.85
N GLU A 165 -6.48 -6.63 -3.04
CA GLU A 165 -6.49 -5.27 -3.53
C GLU A 165 -5.05 -4.85 -3.86
N MET A 166 -4.84 -4.19 -4.99
CA MET A 166 -3.52 -3.72 -5.40
C MET A 166 -3.62 -2.28 -5.87
N LEU A 167 -3.16 -1.33 -5.05
CA LEU A 167 -3.01 0.06 -5.47
C LEU A 167 -1.70 0.22 -6.25
N ILE A 168 -1.77 0.87 -7.40
CA ILE A 168 -0.65 1.07 -8.31
C ILE A 168 -0.57 2.55 -8.65
N TYR A 169 0.60 3.15 -8.50
CA TYR A 169 0.93 4.44 -9.09
C TYR A 169 1.81 4.19 -10.33
N PRO A 170 1.25 4.18 -11.56
CA PRO A 170 2.01 3.80 -12.74
C PRO A 170 3.11 4.80 -13.11
N ALA A 171 4.33 4.32 -13.32
CA ALA A 171 5.43 5.08 -13.92
C ALA A 171 6.44 4.16 -14.58
N GLY A 172 6.86 4.52 -15.80
CA GLY A 172 7.87 3.80 -16.57
C GLY A 172 7.64 2.29 -16.60
N GLU A 173 8.72 1.53 -16.38
CA GLU A 173 8.65 0.12 -16.05
C GLU A 173 8.92 -0.04 -14.54
N SER A 174 7.96 -0.64 -13.84
CA SER A 174 8.02 -0.86 -12.40
C SER A 174 7.50 -2.24 -12.04
N SER A 175 7.94 -2.80 -10.92
CA SER A 175 7.51 -4.13 -10.51
C SER A 175 7.46 -4.30 -9.01
N TYR A 176 6.62 -5.22 -8.56
CA TYR A 176 6.49 -5.63 -7.18
C TYR A 176 6.27 -7.14 -7.10
N THR A 177 6.88 -7.80 -6.13
CA THR A 177 6.66 -9.24 -5.91
C THR A 177 5.96 -9.43 -4.58
N LEU A 178 4.75 -9.99 -4.62
CA LEU A 178 4.00 -10.34 -3.42
C LEU A 178 4.36 -11.75 -2.97
N TYR A 179 4.80 -11.85 -1.72
CA TYR A 179 5.05 -13.08 -0.99
C TYR A 179 3.81 -13.55 -0.21
N GLU A 180 3.50 -14.85 -0.31
CA GLU A 180 2.40 -15.49 0.44
C GLU A 180 2.81 -16.90 0.89
N ASP A 181 2.61 -17.23 2.17
CA ASP A 181 2.82 -18.57 2.75
C ASP A 181 1.70 -18.90 3.76
N ASP A 182 1.88 -19.92 4.60
CA ASP A 182 0.89 -20.30 5.62
C ASP A 182 0.85 -19.39 6.86
N GLY A 183 1.82 -18.48 7.02
CA GLY A 183 1.93 -17.53 8.12
C GLY A 183 2.13 -18.14 9.52
N ALA A 184 2.40 -19.45 9.63
CA ALA A 184 2.36 -20.16 10.90
C ALA A 184 3.48 -21.18 11.10
N SER A 185 3.88 -21.90 10.05
CA SER A 185 4.86 -22.99 10.14
C SER A 185 6.24 -22.58 9.61
N TYR A 186 7.21 -23.48 9.72
CA TYR A 186 8.54 -23.34 9.10
C TYR A 186 8.62 -23.90 7.67
N GLU A 187 7.49 -24.22 7.04
CA GLU A 187 7.50 -24.76 5.67
C GLU A 187 8.03 -23.74 4.64
N TYR A 188 8.02 -22.44 4.95
CA TYR A 188 8.67 -21.42 4.14
C TYR A 188 10.19 -21.65 3.98
N GLU A 189 10.87 -22.16 5.02
CA GLU A 189 12.30 -22.51 4.98
C GLU A 189 12.57 -23.67 4.01
N LYS A 190 11.58 -24.52 3.78
CA LYS A 190 11.61 -25.63 2.81
C LYS A 190 11.13 -25.20 1.43
N GLY A 191 10.84 -23.91 1.24
CA GLY A 191 10.41 -23.38 -0.04
C GLY A 191 8.90 -23.45 -0.30
N VAL A 192 8.06 -23.73 0.71
CA VAL A 192 6.61 -23.79 0.55
C VAL A 192 6.00 -22.40 0.71
N TYR A 193 6.08 -21.62 -0.37
CA TYR A 193 5.49 -20.29 -0.48
C TYR A 193 5.12 -19.99 -1.94
N ALA A 194 4.40 -18.89 -2.16
CA ALA A 194 4.05 -18.35 -3.46
C ALA A 194 4.74 -17.00 -3.66
N LEU A 195 5.20 -16.77 -4.88
CA LEU A 195 5.69 -15.47 -5.35
C LEU A 195 4.88 -15.08 -6.57
N THR A 196 4.22 -13.93 -6.47
CA THR A 196 3.45 -13.36 -7.58
C THR A 196 4.06 -12.03 -7.95
N LYS A 197 4.63 -11.94 -9.14
CA LYS A 197 5.21 -10.71 -9.66
C LYS A 197 4.16 -9.91 -10.41
N TYR A 198 4.09 -8.63 -10.08
CA TYR A 198 3.31 -7.61 -10.76
C TYR A 198 4.30 -6.71 -11.49
N THR A 199 4.05 -6.42 -12.75
CA THR A 199 4.86 -5.47 -13.54
C THR A 199 3.94 -4.47 -14.19
N CYS A 200 4.22 -3.18 -14.04
CA CYS A 200 3.51 -2.11 -14.72
C CYS A 200 4.44 -1.49 -15.76
N GLN A 201 3.97 -1.43 -17.00
CA GLN A 201 4.62 -0.71 -18.10
C GLN A 201 3.69 0.43 -18.51
N ALA A 202 4.02 1.66 -18.12
CA ALA A 202 3.23 2.84 -18.41
C ALA A 202 3.87 3.64 -19.54
N THR A 203 3.26 3.63 -20.73
CA THR A 203 3.61 4.52 -21.85
C THR A 203 2.53 5.59 -22.06
N THR A 204 2.77 6.51 -23.00
CA THR A 204 1.81 7.59 -23.33
C THR A 204 0.46 7.05 -23.82
N ASP A 205 0.48 5.96 -24.59
CA ASP A 205 -0.69 5.47 -25.33
C ASP A 205 -1.37 4.28 -24.64
N ALA A 206 -0.63 3.49 -23.87
CA ALA A 206 -1.17 2.32 -23.20
C ALA A 206 -0.36 1.94 -21.96
N TRP A 207 -1.06 1.52 -20.92
CA TRP A 207 -0.45 0.90 -19.75
C TRP A 207 -0.73 -0.59 -19.75
N LYS A 208 0.25 -1.37 -19.31
CA LYS A 208 0.13 -2.82 -19.15
C LYS A 208 0.44 -3.20 -17.72
N ILE A 209 -0.39 -4.04 -17.12
CA ILE A 209 -0.13 -4.68 -15.83
C ILE A 209 -0.04 -6.18 -16.07
N LEU A 210 1.14 -6.74 -15.88
CA LEU A 210 1.41 -8.17 -16.02
C LEU A 210 1.42 -8.80 -14.63
N VAL A 211 0.71 -9.91 -14.49
CA VAL A 211 0.70 -10.75 -13.29
C VAL A 211 1.31 -12.10 -13.64
N SER A 212 2.35 -12.51 -12.94
CA SER A 212 3.10 -13.74 -13.24
C SER A 212 3.41 -14.54 -11.97
N ARG A 213 3.21 -15.86 -12.03
CA ARG A 213 3.57 -16.79 -10.95
C ARG A 213 5.02 -17.20 -11.06
N GLU A 214 5.87 -16.59 -10.26
CA GLU A 214 7.29 -16.98 -10.16
C GLU A 214 7.48 -18.21 -9.26
N LYS A 215 6.61 -18.39 -8.26
CA LYS A 215 6.57 -19.59 -7.41
C LYS A 215 5.15 -19.93 -6.98
N SER A 216 4.82 -21.22 -6.89
CA SER A 216 3.47 -21.69 -6.55
C SER A 216 3.46 -22.97 -5.71
N SER A 217 4.49 -23.18 -4.88
CA SER A 217 4.56 -24.33 -3.96
C SER A 217 3.50 -24.21 -2.85
N PHE A 218 3.17 -22.98 -2.45
CA PHE A 218 1.96 -22.66 -1.69
C PHE A 218 0.86 -22.15 -2.63
N LYS A 219 -0.40 -22.40 -2.28
CA LYS A 219 -1.58 -21.93 -3.03
C LYS A 219 -2.36 -20.92 -2.20
N PRO A 220 -2.22 -19.61 -2.48
CA PRO A 220 -3.01 -18.60 -1.79
C PRO A 220 -4.52 -18.83 -1.99
N PRO A 221 -5.36 -18.52 -0.98
CA PRO A 221 -6.82 -18.66 -1.08
C PRO A 221 -7.48 -17.61 -2.00
N ARG A 222 -6.69 -16.68 -2.55
CA ARG A 222 -7.15 -15.64 -3.46
C ARG A 222 -7.88 -16.24 -4.66
N GLN A 223 -8.99 -15.60 -5.00
CA GLN A 223 -9.84 -15.92 -6.15
C GLN A 223 -9.97 -14.73 -7.10
N ASN A 224 -9.84 -13.50 -6.59
CA ASN A 224 -10.03 -12.27 -7.36
C ASN A 224 -8.95 -11.24 -7.05
N TYR A 225 -8.84 -10.27 -7.95
CA TYR A 225 -8.07 -9.05 -7.78
C TYR A 225 -8.99 -7.84 -7.90
N LEU A 226 -8.68 -6.82 -7.10
CA LEU A 226 -9.14 -5.45 -7.31
C LEU A 226 -7.91 -4.55 -7.50
N PHE A 227 -7.58 -4.25 -8.75
CA PHE A 227 -6.54 -3.27 -9.06
C PHE A 227 -7.11 -1.86 -8.94
N LYS A 228 -6.40 -1.01 -8.23
CA LYS A 228 -6.68 0.40 -8.03
C LYS A 228 -5.55 1.17 -8.70
N VAL A 229 -5.76 1.64 -9.92
CA VAL A 229 -4.71 2.24 -10.74
C VAL A 229 -4.89 3.75 -10.74
N ILE A 230 -3.95 4.48 -10.13
CA ILE A 230 -3.99 5.95 -10.10
C ILE A 230 -3.90 6.47 -11.54
N SER A 231 -4.88 7.26 -11.95
CA SER A 231 -5.00 7.80 -13.31
C SER A 231 -5.78 9.11 -13.30
N GLN A 232 -5.16 10.19 -13.78
CA GLN A 232 -5.80 11.52 -13.84
C GLN A 232 -6.82 11.66 -14.98
N ARG A 233 -6.87 10.69 -15.89
CA ARG A 233 -7.81 10.68 -17.03
C ARG A 233 -8.50 9.32 -17.18
N PRO A 234 -9.72 9.25 -17.70
CA PRO A 234 -10.40 7.99 -17.96
C PRO A 234 -9.69 7.22 -19.09
N PRO A 235 -9.61 5.88 -19.01
CA PRO A 235 -9.14 5.06 -20.11
C PRO A 235 -10.19 4.97 -21.22
N VAL A 236 -9.75 4.80 -22.47
CA VAL A 236 -10.60 4.52 -23.64
C VAL A 236 -11.14 3.09 -23.57
N GLY A 237 -10.34 2.17 -23.04
CA GLY A 237 -10.71 0.77 -22.89
C GLY A 237 -9.77 0.04 -21.94
N VAL A 238 -10.29 -1.01 -21.32
CA VAL A 238 -9.52 -1.90 -20.46
C VAL A 238 -9.84 -3.34 -20.83
N SER A 239 -8.82 -4.19 -20.90
CA SER A 239 -8.97 -5.60 -21.27
C SER A 239 -8.07 -6.50 -20.44
N VAL A 240 -8.47 -7.76 -20.29
CA VAL A 240 -7.63 -8.84 -19.77
C VAL A 240 -7.27 -9.74 -20.95
N GLY A 241 -5.99 -9.80 -21.30
CA GLY A 241 -5.52 -10.45 -22.52
C GLY A 241 -6.11 -9.80 -23.77
N SER A 242 -7.00 -10.51 -24.46
CA SER A 242 -7.76 -10.02 -25.62
C SER A 242 -9.23 -9.70 -25.30
N SER A 243 -9.68 -9.94 -24.07
CA SER A 243 -11.08 -9.79 -23.67
C SER A 243 -11.32 -8.41 -23.04
N PRO A 244 -12.13 -7.52 -23.65
CA PRO A 244 -12.47 -6.24 -23.03
C PRO A 244 -13.30 -6.47 -21.76
N LEU A 245 -13.03 -5.67 -20.73
CA LEU A 245 -13.80 -5.69 -19.48
C LEU A 245 -15.02 -4.76 -19.57
N PRO A 246 -16.16 -5.13 -18.98
CA PRO A 246 -17.34 -4.28 -18.97
C PRO A 246 -17.13 -3.04 -18.10
N LEU A 247 -17.51 -1.87 -18.62
CA LEU A 247 -17.54 -0.63 -17.84
C LEU A 247 -18.82 -0.58 -16.99
N VAL A 248 -18.68 -0.38 -15.68
CA VAL A 248 -19.80 -0.21 -14.75
C VAL A 248 -20.03 1.26 -14.39
N LYS A 249 -21.22 1.59 -13.87
CA LYS A 249 -21.64 2.97 -13.60
C LYS A 249 -21.27 3.47 -12.22
N ALA A 250 -21.19 2.57 -11.24
CA ALA A 250 -20.77 2.88 -9.87
C ALA A 250 -19.71 1.89 -9.39
N ALA A 251 -18.81 2.32 -8.50
CA ALA A 251 -17.80 1.46 -7.92
C ALA A 251 -18.41 0.19 -7.26
N ASP A 252 -19.53 0.35 -6.54
CA ASP A 252 -20.22 -0.76 -5.88
C ASP A 252 -20.78 -1.81 -6.83
N ASP A 253 -20.98 -1.48 -8.11
CA ASP A 253 -21.43 -2.46 -9.10
C ASP A 253 -20.35 -3.52 -9.37
N LEU A 254 -19.06 -3.20 -9.14
CA LEU A 254 -17.97 -4.18 -9.22
C LEU A 254 -18.16 -5.32 -8.20
N ASN A 255 -18.79 -5.07 -7.05
CA ASN A 255 -19.04 -6.10 -6.04
C ASN A 255 -20.03 -7.16 -6.53
N ARG A 256 -20.87 -6.82 -7.52
CA ARG A 256 -21.91 -7.71 -8.09
C ARG A 256 -21.47 -8.40 -9.37
N GLN A 257 -20.29 -8.07 -9.89
CA GLN A 257 -19.74 -8.65 -11.12
C GLN A 257 -18.48 -9.48 -10.82
N ALA A 258 -18.23 -10.48 -11.66
CA ALA A 258 -17.00 -11.28 -11.61
C ALA A 258 -15.79 -10.48 -12.09
N GLU A 259 -15.99 -9.64 -13.12
CA GLU A 259 -14.99 -8.74 -13.66
C GLU A 259 -15.65 -7.47 -14.18
N GLY A 260 -14.90 -6.37 -14.19
CA GLY A 260 -15.42 -5.09 -14.61
C GLY A 260 -14.47 -3.95 -14.30
N VAL A 261 -14.80 -2.79 -14.86
CA VAL A 261 -14.00 -1.57 -14.72
C VAL A 261 -14.88 -0.40 -14.33
N TYR A 262 -14.36 0.43 -13.43
CA TYR A 262 -14.95 1.71 -13.06
C TYR A 262 -13.86 2.76 -13.05
N TYR A 263 -14.16 3.98 -13.51
CA TYR A 263 -13.27 5.13 -13.37
C TYR A 263 -13.90 6.13 -12.41
N SER A 264 -13.19 6.43 -11.32
CA SER A 264 -13.54 7.50 -10.39
C SER A 264 -12.84 8.79 -10.84
N THR A 265 -13.62 9.76 -11.34
CA THR A 265 -13.10 11.10 -11.62
C THR A 265 -12.71 11.82 -10.32
N THR A 266 -13.43 11.56 -9.22
CA THR A 266 -13.17 12.17 -7.91
C THR A 266 -11.86 11.67 -7.33
N ASP A 267 -11.63 10.36 -7.34
CA ASP A 267 -10.42 9.77 -6.76
C ASP A 267 -9.25 9.71 -7.76
N GLN A 268 -9.49 10.11 -9.02
CA GLN A 268 -8.53 10.01 -10.13
C GLN A 268 -7.93 8.60 -10.21
N MET A 269 -8.81 7.60 -10.34
CA MET A 269 -8.44 6.20 -10.21
C MET A 269 -9.30 5.27 -11.06
N ILE A 270 -8.67 4.26 -11.66
CA ILE A 270 -9.35 3.16 -12.34
C ILE A 270 -9.42 1.99 -11.36
N LEU A 271 -10.63 1.49 -11.14
CA LEU A 271 -10.88 0.24 -10.42
C LEU A 271 -11.07 -0.87 -11.45
N ILE A 272 -10.27 -1.94 -11.36
CA ILE A 272 -10.31 -3.08 -12.28
C ILE A 272 -10.47 -4.33 -11.44
N LYS A 273 -11.65 -4.96 -11.54
CA LYS A 273 -11.92 -6.25 -10.91
C LYS A 273 -11.74 -7.37 -11.93
N THR A 274 -11.05 -8.43 -11.55
CA THR A 274 -10.91 -9.62 -12.39
C THR A 274 -10.61 -10.87 -11.54
N PRO A 275 -11.01 -12.08 -11.97
CA PRO A 275 -10.58 -13.31 -11.34
C PRO A 275 -9.06 -13.49 -11.38
N ASP A 276 -8.53 -14.25 -10.43
CA ASP A 276 -7.15 -14.72 -10.48
C ASP A 276 -6.99 -15.76 -11.59
N ARG A 277 -6.24 -15.41 -12.64
CA ARG A 277 -6.07 -16.22 -13.87
C ARG A 277 -4.70 -16.91 -13.97
N ARG A 278 -4.01 -17.18 -12.86
CA ARG A 278 -2.60 -17.63 -12.83
C ARG A 278 -1.65 -16.58 -13.41
N ASP A 279 -1.47 -16.56 -14.73
CA ASP A 279 -0.69 -15.55 -15.46
C ASP A 279 -1.61 -14.80 -16.41
N PHE A 280 -1.63 -13.47 -16.33
CA PHE A 280 -2.48 -12.66 -17.18
C PHE A 280 -1.95 -11.23 -17.31
N GLU A 281 -2.44 -10.55 -18.34
CA GLU A 281 -2.09 -9.16 -18.65
C GLU A 281 -3.38 -8.33 -18.66
N ILE A 282 -3.35 -7.18 -17.98
CA ILE A 282 -4.34 -6.12 -18.10
C ILE A 282 -3.77 -5.05 -19.02
N LYS A 283 -4.50 -4.67 -20.06
CA LYS A 283 -4.17 -3.52 -20.92
C LYS A 283 -5.14 -2.39 -20.64
N ILE A 284 -4.62 -1.19 -20.42
CA ILE A 284 -5.36 0.05 -20.24
C ILE A 284 -4.99 0.96 -21.42
N GLN A 285 -5.96 1.32 -22.26
CA GLN A 285 -5.76 2.11 -23.46
C GLN A 285 -6.18 3.56 -23.23
N TYR A 286 -5.48 4.49 -23.87
CA TYR A 286 -5.61 5.93 -23.67
C TYR A 286 -5.66 6.74 -24.97
#